data_AF-A0A929MDI7-F1
#
_entry.id   AF-A0A929MDI7-F1
#
_cell.length_a   1.000
_cell.length_b   1.000
_cell.length_c   1.000
_cell.angle_alpha   90.00
_cell.angle_beta   90.00
_cell.angle_gamma   90.00
#
_symmetry.space_group_name_H-M   'P 1'
#
loop_
_entity.id
_entity.type
_entity.pdbx_description
1 polymer ?
#
loop_
_entity_poly.entity_id
_entity_poly.type
_entity_poly.pdbx_seq_one_letter_code
_entity_poly.pdbx_strand_id
1 'polypeptide(L)'
;MKALLSLAVLFCVVFGADPALPTINLSLNSPQNAEQLVNSLNVLLILTALALAPSLIFMMTSFLRLVIVFSFLRQAMGTQQVPPSTVLISLAMVLTFFIMEPVGQRSY
;
A
#
# COMPACT_ATOMS: atom_id res chain seq x y z
N MET A 1 -0.37 21.07 -0.37
CA MET A 1 -0.45 20.41 0.96
C MET A 1 -1.87 19.96 1.32
N LYS A 2 -2.92 20.78 1.14
CA LYS A 2 -4.33 20.41 1.42
C LYS A 2 -4.86 19.22 0.59
N ALA A 3 -4.49 19.12 -0.69
CA ALA A 3 -4.90 18.02 -1.58
C ALA A 3 -4.27 16.66 -1.22
N LEU A 4 -3.08 16.68 -0.62
CA LEU A 4 -2.38 15.47 -0.18
C LEU A 4 -3.01 14.94 1.12
N LEU A 5 -3.47 15.85 1.98
CA LEU A 5 -4.22 15.53 3.18
C LEU A 5 -5.63 15.01 2.85
N SER A 6 -6.32 15.56 1.85
CA SER A 6 -7.62 15.02 1.41
C SER A 6 -7.51 13.65 0.73
N LEU A 7 -6.42 13.39 -0.02
CA LEU A 7 -6.16 12.07 -0.60
C LEU A 7 -5.82 11.02 0.47
N ALA A 8 -5.08 11.40 1.51
CA ALA A 8 -4.79 10.55 2.67
C ALA A 8 -6.04 10.24 3.49
N VAL A 9 -6.93 11.22 3.68
CA VAL A 9 -8.23 11.01 4.34
C VAL A 9 -9.13 10.09 3.53
N LEU A 10 -9.14 10.22 2.20
CA LEU A 10 -9.91 9.33 1.32
C LEU A 10 -9.36 7.89 1.32
N PHE A 11 -8.04 7.70 1.44
CA PHE A 11 -7.43 6.38 1.63
C PHE A 11 -7.81 5.74 2.98
N CYS A 12 -7.96 6.55 4.04
CA CYS A 12 -8.40 6.10 5.36
C CYS A 12 -9.89 5.74 5.42
N VAL A 13 -10.74 6.31 4.55
CA VAL A 13 -12.17 5.99 4.48
C VAL A 13 -12.45 4.69 3.69
N VAL A 14 -11.63 4.34 2.70
CA VAL A 14 -11.79 3.10 1.92
C VAL A 14 -11.31 1.86 2.69
N PHE A 15 -10.26 2.00 3.51
CA PHE A 15 -9.82 0.99 4.47
C PHE A 15 -10.47 1.26 5.82
N GLY A 16 -11.72 0.85 5.99
CA GLY A 16 -12.44 0.98 7.26
C GLY A 16 -11.67 0.35 8.41
N ALA A 17 -11.12 1.19 9.28
CA ALA A 17 -10.79 0.85 10.65
C ALA A 17 -11.73 1.65 11.55
N ASP A 18 -12.49 0.95 12.39
CA ASP A 18 -13.27 1.55 13.46
C ASP A 18 -12.43 2.59 14.23
N PRO A 19 -12.99 3.78 14.55
CA PRO A 19 -12.30 4.82 15.30
C PRO A 19 -12.20 4.50 16.80
N ALA A 20 -12.13 3.21 17.17
CA ALA A 20 -11.69 2.78 18.48
C ALA A 20 -10.17 2.96 18.55
N LEU A 21 -9.72 4.22 18.54
CA LEU A 21 -8.35 4.62 18.82
C LEU A 21 -7.97 4.04 20.18
N PRO A 22 -7.20 2.94 20.25
CA PRO A 22 -6.59 2.57 21.50
C PRO A 22 -5.57 3.68 21.74
N THR A 23 -5.72 4.44 22.82
CA THR A 23 -4.68 5.39 23.22
C THR A 23 -3.47 4.59 23.64
N ILE A 24 -2.63 4.22 22.66
CA ILE A 24 -1.36 3.53 22.85
C ILE A 24 -0.40 4.57 23.43
N ASN A 25 -0.40 4.69 24.75
CA ASN A 25 0.72 5.26 25.46
C ASN A 25 1.89 4.26 25.30
N LEU A 26 2.86 4.60 24.46
CA LEU A 26 4.18 3.96 24.42
C LEU A 26 4.98 4.31 25.69
N SER A 27 4.38 4.14 26.88
CA SER A 27 5.13 4.13 28.13
C SER A 27 5.82 2.78 28.23
N LEU A 28 7.15 2.79 28.19
CA LEU A 28 8.00 1.61 28.42
C LEU A 28 7.89 1.18 29.89
N ASN A 29 6.72 0.69 30.30
CA ASN A 29 6.53 0.05 31.59
C ASN A 29 6.56 -1.46 31.39
N SER A 30 7.47 -2.14 32.07
CA SER A 30 7.69 -3.58 31.99
C SER A 30 6.36 -4.35 32.16
N PRO A 31 6.02 -5.31 31.27
CA PRO A 31 4.77 -6.04 31.36
C PRO A 31 4.74 -6.87 32.64
N GLN A 32 3.87 -6.51 33.59
CA GLN A 32 3.70 -7.22 34.87
C GLN A 32 2.69 -8.38 34.81
N ASN A 33 1.95 -8.54 33.70
CA ASN A 33 0.96 -9.60 33.50
C ASN A 33 1.06 -10.26 32.11
N ALA A 34 0.87 -11.59 32.06
CA ALA A 34 0.93 -12.38 30.82
C ALA A 34 -0.12 -11.95 29.77
N GLU A 35 -1.28 -11.47 30.20
CA GLU A 35 -2.36 -10.99 29.30
C GLU A 35 -1.95 -9.73 28.51
N GLN A 36 -1.17 -8.84 29.13
CA GLN A 36 -0.73 -7.58 28.51
C GLN A 36 0.35 -7.83 27.44
N LEU A 37 1.16 -8.87 27.62
CA LEU A 37 2.13 -9.33 26.62
C LEU A 37 1.43 -9.91 25.39
N VAL A 38 0.40 -10.76 25.59
CA VAL A 38 -0.38 -11.35 24.48
C VAL A 38 -1.09 -10.27 23.67
N ASN A 39 -1.71 -9.28 24.33
CA ASN A 39 -2.35 -8.16 23.64
C ASN A 39 -1.34 -7.32 22.82
N SER A 40 -0.17 -7.04 23.38
CA SER A 40 0.89 -6.29 22.69
C SER A 40 1.42 -7.04 21.46
N LEU A 41 1.57 -8.37 21.54
CA LEU A 41 1.98 -9.20 20.39
C LEU A 41 0.89 -9.30 19.33
N ASN A 42 -0.39 -9.33 19.71
CA ASN A 42 -1.50 -9.35 18.76
C ASN A 42 -1.54 -8.07 17.91
N VAL A 43 -1.44 -6.91 18.58
CA VAL A 43 -1.38 -5.61 17.89
C VAL A 43 -0.16 -5.53 16.98
N LEU A 44 1.01 -6.01 17.43
CA LEU A 44 2.22 -6.06 16.61
C LEU A 44 2.01 -6.88 15.33
N LEU A 45 1.35 -8.03 15.42
CA LEU A 45 1.04 -8.88 14.26
C LEU A 45 0.09 -8.20 13.28
N ILE A 46 -0.96 -7.55 13.76
CA ILE A 46 -1.92 -6.82 12.92
C ILE A 46 -1.22 -5.66 12.19
N LEU A 47 -0.42 -4.86 12.90
CA LEU A 47 0.33 -3.76 12.29
C LEU A 47 1.31 -4.26 11.23
N THR A 48 1.97 -5.39 11.48
CA THR A 48 2.89 -6.01 10.52
C THR A 48 2.14 -6.47 9.27
N ALA A 49 1.00 -7.12 9.43
CA ALA A 49 0.17 -7.57 8.32
C ALA A 49 -0.36 -6.39 7.49
N LEU A 50 -0.82 -5.32 8.16
CA LEU A 50 -1.36 -4.13 7.50
C LEU A 50 -0.28 -3.34 6.73
N ALA A 51 0.95 -3.29 7.25
CA ALA A 51 2.07 -2.68 6.56
C ALA A 51 2.48 -3.45 5.28
N LEU A 52 2.36 -4.79 5.29
CA LEU A 52 2.72 -5.63 4.15
C LEU A 52 1.62 -5.70 3.08
N ALA A 53 0.35 -5.65 3.50
CA ALA A 53 -0.83 -5.75 2.65
C ALA A 53 -0.80 -4.89 1.35
N PRO A 54 -0.49 -3.59 1.37
CA PRO A 54 -0.49 -2.78 0.14
C PRO A 54 0.53 -3.27 -0.89
N SER A 55 1.73 -3.70 -0.44
CA SER A 55 2.76 -4.22 -1.35
C SER A 55 2.36 -5.53 -2.02
N LEU A 56 1.66 -6.39 -1.28
CA LEU A 56 1.15 -7.66 -1.78
C LEU A 56 0.11 -7.46 -2.87
N ILE A 57 -0.79 -6.49 -2.71
CA ILE A 57 -1.79 -6.15 -3.75
C ILE A 57 -1.11 -5.74 -5.06
N PHE A 58 -0.01 -4.97 -4.99
CA PHE A 58 0.75 -4.60 -6.19
C PHE A 58 1.46 -5.80 -6.85
N MET A 59 1.93 -6.77 -6.06
CA MET A 59 2.54 -8.00 -6.60
C MET A 59 1.52 -8.95 -7.24
N MET A 60 0.30 -8.99 -6.72
CA MET A 60 -0.76 -9.87 -7.22
C MET A 60 -1.48 -9.31 -8.46
N THR A 61 -1.18 -8.08 -8.87
CA THR A 61 -1.82 -7.42 -10.02
C THR A 61 -0.88 -7.29 -11.22
N SER A 62 -1.39 -6.74 -12.33
CA SER A 62 -0.61 -6.49 -13.55
C SER A 62 0.44 -5.39 -13.39
N PHE A 63 0.43 -4.64 -12.28
CA PHE A 63 1.32 -3.51 -12.03
C PHE A 63 2.80 -3.87 -12.22
N LEU A 64 3.26 -4.95 -11.59
CA LEU A 64 4.67 -5.36 -11.65
C LEU A 64 5.11 -5.66 -13.10
N ARG A 65 4.26 -6.34 -13.88
CA ARG A 65 4.55 -6.70 -15.28
C ARG A 65 4.69 -5.45 -16.15
N LEU A 66 3.81 -4.48 -15.99
CA LEU A 66 3.85 -3.23 -16.76
C LEU A 66 5.11 -2.42 -16.44
N VAL A 67 5.47 -2.29 -15.17
CA VAL A 67 6.68 -1.56 -14.77
C VAL A 67 7.95 -2.20 -15.33
N ILE A 68 8.04 -3.53 -15.34
CA ILE A 68 9.19 -4.26 -15.90
C ILE A 68 9.28 -4.04 -17.41
N VAL A 69 8.17 -4.18 -18.14
CA VAL A 69 8.15 -3.98 -19.60
C VAL A 69 8.52 -2.53 -19.95
N PHE A 70 7.97 -1.54 -19.25
CA PHE A 70 8.33 -0.14 -19.46
C PHE A 70 9.79 0.16 -19.10
N SER A 71 10.34 -0.51 -18.09
CA SER A 71 11.75 -0.36 -17.72
C SER A 71 12.68 -0.93 -18.80
N PHE A 72 12.33 -2.08 -19.40
CA PHE A 72 13.05 -2.61 -20.55
C PHE A 72 12.92 -1.72 -21.78
N LEU A 73 11.72 -1.17 -22.02
CA LEU A 73 11.49 -0.24 -23.12
C LEU A 73 12.37 1.02 -22.99
N ARG A 74 12.47 1.57 -21.77
CA ARG A 74 13.37 2.69 -21.46
C ARG A 74 14.83 2.32 -21.75
N GLN A 75 15.28 1.13 -21.32
CA GLN A 75 16.64 0.68 -21.57
C GLN A 75 16.92 0.54 -23.07
N ALA A 76 15.95 0.05 -23.83
CA ALA A 76 16.05 -0.15 -25.28
C ALA A 76 16.10 1.17 -26.07
N MET A 77 15.52 2.26 -25.55
CA MET A 77 15.56 3.58 -26.18
C MET A 77 16.94 4.27 -26.12
N GLY A 78 17.91 3.73 -25.36
CA GLY A 78 19.28 4.26 -25.30
C GLY A 78 19.42 5.63 -24.64
N THR A 79 18.32 6.21 -24.14
CA THR A 79 18.28 7.52 -23.48
C THR A 79 18.25 7.37 -21.97
N GLN A 80 19.23 7.94 -21.26
CA GLN A 80 19.48 7.68 -19.82
C GLN A 80 18.42 8.26 -18.86
N GLN A 81 17.66 9.29 -19.26
CA GLN A 81 16.75 9.98 -18.33
C GLN A 81 15.36 10.28 -18.89
N VAL A 82 15.13 9.98 -20.16
CA VAL A 82 13.82 10.11 -20.80
C VAL A 82 13.32 8.70 -21.08
N PRO A 83 12.14 8.28 -20.59
CA PRO A 83 11.21 8.95 -19.65
C PRO A 83 11.58 8.77 -18.15
N PRO A 84 11.21 9.71 -17.26
CA PRO A 84 11.43 9.59 -15.81
C PRO A 84 10.73 8.36 -15.20
N SER A 85 11.33 7.74 -14.18
CA SER A 85 10.76 6.56 -13.50
C SER A 85 9.39 6.85 -12.87
N THR A 86 9.18 8.06 -12.36
CA THR A 86 7.90 8.49 -11.79
C THR A 86 6.77 8.51 -12.82
N VAL A 87 7.06 8.85 -14.07
CA VAL A 87 6.09 8.87 -15.18
C VAL A 87 5.73 7.44 -15.61
N LEU A 88 6.72 6.55 -15.68
CA LEU A 88 6.47 5.14 -16.01
C LEU A 88 5.61 4.46 -14.94
N ILE A 89 5.86 4.77 -13.66
CA ILE A 89 5.09 4.23 -12.53
C ILE A 89 3.67 4.77 -12.53
N SER A 90 3.46 6.07 -12.76
CA SER A 90 2.11 6.65 -12.80
C SER A 90 1.29 6.09 -13.98
N LEU A 91 1.91 5.93 -15.15
CA LEU A 91 1.28 5.30 -16.31
C LEU A 91 0.89 3.84 -16.01
N ALA A 92 1.80 3.08 -15.39
CA ALA A 92 1.53 1.70 -15.01
C ALA A 92 0.40 1.58 -13.99
N MET A 93 0.28 2.50 -13.03
CA MET A 93 -0.83 2.53 -12.06
C MET A 93 -2.18 2.77 -12.75
N VAL A 94 -2.28 3.77 -13.61
CA VAL A 94 -3.53 4.07 -14.34
C VAL A 94 -3.94 2.89 -15.23
N LEU A 95 -2.99 2.31 -15.96
CA LEU A 95 -3.26 1.17 -16.82
C LEU A 95 -3.64 -0.09 -16.03
N THR A 96 -3.06 -0.28 -14.84
CA THR A 96 -3.44 -1.39 -13.94
C THR A 96 -4.90 -1.27 -13.50
N PHE A 97 -5.37 -0.09 -13.12
CA PHE A 97 -6.78 0.11 -12.78
C PHE A 97 -7.71 -0.24 -13.94
N PHE A 98 -7.36 0.17 -15.17
CA PHE A 98 -8.13 -0.16 -16.37
C PHE A 98 -8.15 -1.67 -16.67
N ILE A 99 -7.00 -2.35 -16.56
CA ILE A 99 -6.90 -3.80 -16.82
C ILE A 99 -7.61 -4.62 -15.74
N MET A 100 -7.62 -4.14 -14.49
CA MET A 100 -8.21 -4.85 -13.34
C MET A 100 -9.69 -4.52 -13.09
N GLU A 101 -10.27 -3.55 -13.79
CA GLU A 101 -11.70 -3.25 -13.75
C GLU A 101 -12.62 -4.49 -13.82
N PRO A 102 -12.44 -5.44 -14.77
CA PRO A 102 -13.30 -6.63 -14.83
C PRO A 102 -13.14 -7.54 -13.61
N VAL A 103 -11.97 -7.60 -12.97
CA VAL A 103 -11.77 -8.44 -11.79
C VAL A 103 -12.56 -7.88 -10.61
N GLY A 104 -12.61 -6.55 -10.48
CA GLY A 104 -13.48 -5.88 -9.51
C GLY A 104 -14.96 -6.14 -9.77
N GLN A 105 -15.40 -6.03 -11.03
CA GLN A 105 -16.79 -6.27 -11.42
C GLN A 105 -17.24 -7.73 -11.27
N ARG A 106 -16.34 -8.71 -11.35
CA ARG A 106 -16.66 -10.14 -11.20
C ARG A 106 -16.71 -10.58 -9.74
N SER A 107 -16.10 -9.81 -8.84
CA SER A 107 -16.01 -10.14 -7.41
C SER A 107 -17.22 -9.63 -6.60
N TYR A 108 -18.05 -8.78 -7.19
CA TYR A 108 -19.24 -8.18 -6.58
C TYR A 108 -20.48 -8.64 -7.35
#